data_AF-X1CCE2-F1
#
_entry.id   AF-X1CCE2-F1
#
_cell.length_a   1.000
_cell.length_b   1.000
_cell.length_c   1.000
_cell.angle_alpha   90.00
_cell.angle_beta   90.00
_cell.angle_gamma   90.00
#
_symmetry.space_group_name_H-M   'P 1'
#
loop_
_entity.id
_entity.type
_entity.pdbx_description
1 polymer ?
#
loop_
_entity_poly.entity_id
_entity_poly.type
_entity_poly.pdbx_seq_one_letter_code
_entity_poly.pdbx_strand_id
1 'polypeptide(L)'
;LLQALNQQHQLRCSQVDIDVLHILSPQLRSWNWQCQATVRNDEVVALSPWPSHQLGLAIDLGTTKIAGYLVDLSHGRTLAAKGIMNPQISYGEDIVSRITTVTNSSAEGVQLQKLVVEALNELAVDLCAEVGANIEEIVEAVVVGNTAMHHLFLGLPVRQLAYSPFVPAVSQALDIKARDLGLHIASGAYVHVLPNIAGFVGADHVAMLLATEAWQAKGLIVALDIGTNTEVSLVNNGEITTVSCASGPAFEGGHIKDGMRAASGAIERL
;
A
#
# COMPACT_ATOMS: atom_id res chain seq x y z
N LEU A 1 -21.03 17.14 16.91
CA LEU A 1 -19.65 16.73 16.57
C LEU A 1 -18.95 17.77 15.71
N LEU A 2 -19.33 17.95 14.44
CA LEU A 2 -18.64 18.85 13.48
C LEU A 2 -18.41 20.27 14.01
N GLN A 3 -19.43 20.90 14.62
CA GLN A 3 -19.28 22.22 15.22
C GLN A 3 -18.20 22.25 16.31
N ALA A 4 -18.16 21.23 17.19
CA ALA A 4 -17.15 21.14 18.23
C ALA A 4 -15.74 20.94 17.64
N LEU A 5 -15.59 20.06 16.64
CA LEU A 5 -14.31 19.84 15.95
C LEU A 5 -13.79 21.13 15.31
N ASN A 6 -14.65 21.82 14.55
CA ASN A 6 -14.26 23.05 13.85
C ASN A 6 -13.95 24.19 14.84
N GLN A 7 -14.68 24.31 15.95
CA GLN A 7 -14.44 25.34 16.96
C GLN A 7 -13.19 25.08 17.81
N GLN A 8 -12.95 23.83 18.21
CA GLN A 8 -11.87 23.47 19.13
C GLN A 8 -10.53 23.27 18.42
N HIS A 9 -10.54 22.71 17.20
CA HIS A 9 -9.33 22.33 16.47
C HIS A 9 -9.09 23.16 15.20
N GLN A 10 -9.90 24.20 14.96
CA GLN A 10 -9.79 25.09 13.79
C GLN A 10 -9.79 24.35 12.44
N LEU A 11 -10.51 23.21 12.39
CA LEU A 11 -10.68 22.42 11.18
C LEU A 11 -11.75 23.02 10.25
N ARG A 12 -11.76 22.57 9.00
CA ARG A 12 -12.82 22.86 8.00
C ARG A 12 -13.61 21.60 7.68
N CYS A 13 -13.91 20.80 8.69
CA CYS A 13 -14.63 19.54 8.52
C CYS A 13 -16.10 19.81 8.21
N SER A 14 -16.58 19.31 7.08
CA SER A 14 -17.92 19.59 6.55
C SER A 14 -18.79 18.33 6.46
N GLN A 15 -18.16 17.14 6.47
CA GLN A 15 -18.81 15.86 6.23
C GLN A 15 -18.42 14.81 7.26
N VAL A 16 -19.26 13.78 7.39
CA VAL A 16 -19.01 12.60 8.20
C VAL A 16 -19.28 11.41 7.29
N ASP A 17 -18.36 10.45 7.25
CA ASP A 17 -18.55 9.23 6.48
C ASP A 17 -19.84 8.50 6.92
N ILE A 18 -20.54 7.89 5.96
CA ILE A 18 -21.84 7.26 6.21
C ILE A 18 -21.77 6.10 7.22
N ASP A 19 -20.69 5.31 7.23
CA ASP A 19 -20.56 4.20 8.17
C ASP A 19 -20.17 4.69 9.57
N VAL A 20 -19.49 5.83 9.66
CA VAL A 20 -19.27 6.53 10.93
C VAL A 20 -20.60 7.09 11.46
N LEU A 21 -21.47 7.62 10.60
CA LEU A 21 -22.80 8.12 11.01
C LEU A 21 -23.68 7.02 11.62
N HIS A 22 -23.59 5.77 11.12
CA HIS A 22 -24.34 4.64 11.66
C HIS A 22 -24.05 4.36 13.14
N ILE A 23 -22.81 4.58 13.58
CA ILE A 23 -22.35 4.29 14.97
C ILE A 23 -22.24 5.54 15.85
N LEU A 24 -22.18 6.73 15.25
CA LEU A 24 -21.93 8.02 15.91
C LEU A 24 -22.79 8.25 17.16
N SER A 25 -24.12 8.23 16.99
CA SER A 25 -25.08 8.61 18.03
C SER A 25 -25.06 7.68 19.26
N PRO A 26 -25.09 6.34 19.11
CA PRO A 26 -24.99 5.42 20.26
C PRO A 26 -23.60 5.46 20.90
N GLN A 27 -22.50 5.46 20.13
CA GLN A 27 -21.15 5.43 20.69
C GLN A 27 -20.80 6.69 21.49
N LEU A 28 -21.13 7.88 20.96
CA LEU A 28 -20.88 9.12 21.69
C LEU A 28 -21.58 9.15 23.05
N ARG A 29 -22.79 8.61 23.14
CA ARG A 29 -23.50 8.51 24.42
C ARG A 29 -22.86 7.48 25.35
N SER A 30 -22.45 6.31 24.85
CA SER A 30 -21.77 5.31 25.68
C SER A 30 -20.44 5.82 26.23
N TRP A 31 -19.78 6.75 25.53
CA TRP A 31 -18.53 7.37 25.97
C TRP A 31 -18.74 8.71 26.70
N ASN A 32 -19.96 9.01 27.17
CA ASN A 32 -20.26 10.27 27.88
C ASN A 32 -19.80 11.53 27.13
N TRP A 33 -19.92 11.52 25.80
CA TRP A 33 -19.51 12.58 24.88
C TRP A 33 -18.01 12.88 24.87
N GLN A 34 -17.18 11.95 25.36
CA GLN A 34 -15.73 11.99 25.23
C GLN A 34 -15.28 11.00 24.15
N CYS A 35 -14.75 11.50 23.05
CA CYS A 35 -14.30 10.66 21.93
C CYS A 35 -13.09 11.28 21.26
N GLN A 36 -12.37 10.45 20.51
CA GLN A 36 -11.42 10.86 19.50
C GLN A 36 -12.10 10.74 18.14
N ALA A 37 -11.97 11.77 17.31
CA ALA A 37 -12.46 11.76 15.94
C ALA A 37 -11.28 11.94 14.99
N THR A 38 -11.19 11.06 13.99
CA THR A 38 -10.19 11.18 12.94
C THR A 38 -10.79 11.90 11.75
N VAL A 39 -10.12 12.95 11.29
CA VAL A 39 -10.54 13.77 10.17
C VAL A 39 -9.52 13.64 9.05
N ARG A 40 -9.98 13.23 7.86
CA ARG A 40 -9.19 13.22 6.63
C ARG A 40 -9.72 14.33 5.73
N ASN A 41 -8.88 15.31 5.40
CA ASN A 41 -9.29 16.52 4.69
C ASN A 41 -10.47 17.23 5.39
N ASP A 42 -11.68 17.17 4.83
CA ASP A 42 -12.91 17.75 5.37
C ASP A 42 -13.94 16.72 5.87
N GLU A 43 -13.58 15.44 5.94
CA GLU A 43 -14.46 14.33 6.32
C GLU A 43 -14.03 13.68 7.64
N VAL A 44 -14.97 13.42 8.57
CA VAL A 44 -14.74 12.52 9.70
C VAL A 44 -14.80 11.08 9.22
N VAL A 45 -13.66 10.38 9.30
CA VAL A 45 -13.48 9.01 8.77
C VAL A 45 -13.49 7.92 9.84
N ALA A 46 -13.28 8.29 11.12
CA ALA A 46 -13.33 7.34 12.22
C ALA A 46 -13.72 8.01 13.54
N LEU A 47 -14.28 7.21 14.45
CA LEU A 47 -14.56 7.57 15.85
C LEU A 47 -14.05 6.47 16.77
N SER A 48 -13.37 6.87 17.83
CA SER A 48 -12.83 5.97 18.84
C SER A 48 -13.00 6.55 20.25
N PRO A 49 -12.97 5.71 21.31
CA PRO A 49 -12.93 6.21 22.67
C PRO A 49 -11.65 7.04 22.90
N TRP A 50 -11.69 7.96 23.85
CA TRP A 50 -10.49 8.70 24.25
C TRP A 50 -9.90 8.11 25.53
N PRO A 51 -8.59 7.79 25.58
CA PRO A 51 -7.61 7.83 24.49
C PRO A 51 -7.65 6.56 23.61
N SER A 52 -7.34 6.70 22.32
CA SER A 52 -7.10 5.61 21.38
C SER A 52 -5.89 5.89 20.48
N HIS A 53 -5.34 4.82 19.88
CA HIS A 53 -4.29 4.96 18.89
C HIS A 53 -4.84 5.56 17.59
N GLN A 54 -3.99 6.29 16.86
CA GLN A 54 -4.23 6.64 15.45
C GLN A 54 -3.17 5.96 14.62
N LEU A 55 -3.55 4.88 13.95
CA LEU A 55 -2.62 4.02 13.24
C LEU A 55 -2.79 4.16 11.73
N GLY A 56 -1.66 4.04 11.03
CA GLY A 56 -1.59 3.92 9.59
C GLY A 56 -1.03 2.57 9.21
N LEU A 57 -1.44 2.05 8.05
CA LEU A 57 -0.92 0.82 7.47
C LEU A 57 -0.16 1.15 6.18
N ALA A 58 1.14 0.91 6.14
CA ALA A 58 1.92 1.04 4.91
C ALA A 58 2.22 -0.36 4.35
N ILE A 59 1.88 -0.58 3.08
CA ILE A 59 2.02 -1.86 2.39
C ILE A 59 2.89 -1.69 1.15
N ASP A 60 3.94 -2.49 1.05
CA ASP A 60 4.66 -2.77 -0.18
C ASP A 60 4.19 -4.11 -0.76
N LEU A 61 3.38 -4.04 -1.81
CA LEU A 61 2.80 -5.16 -2.52
C LEU A 61 3.73 -5.62 -3.66
N GLY A 62 4.76 -6.36 -3.27
CA GLY A 62 5.66 -7.02 -4.21
C GLY A 62 5.03 -8.24 -4.88
N THR A 63 5.60 -8.65 -6.01
CA THR A 63 5.13 -9.84 -6.74
C THR A 63 5.33 -11.13 -5.95
N THR A 64 6.44 -11.25 -5.22
CA THR A 64 6.79 -12.46 -4.45
C THR A 64 6.46 -12.33 -2.96
N LYS A 65 6.67 -11.15 -2.39
CA LYS A 65 6.46 -10.86 -0.96
C LYS A 65 5.63 -9.60 -0.80
N ILE A 66 4.89 -9.55 0.31
CA ILE A 66 4.18 -8.37 0.77
C ILE A 66 4.81 -7.96 2.09
N ALA A 67 5.24 -6.71 2.21
CA ALA A 67 5.71 -6.14 3.47
C ALA A 67 4.66 -5.16 4.00
N GLY A 68 4.28 -5.34 5.26
CA GLY A 68 3.36 -4.45 5.97
C GLY A 68 4.03 -3.80 7.16
N TYR A 69 3.71 -2.53 7.37
CA TYR A 69 4.23 -1.71 8.45
C TYR A 69 3.06 -1.02 9.14
N LEU A 70 2.95 -1.20 10.45
CA LEU A 70 1.98 -0.48 11.28
C LEU A 70 2.67 0.77 11.85
N VAL A 71 2.06 1.93 11.64
CA VAL A 71 2.67 3.23 11.93
C VAL A 71 1.80 4.01 12.90
N ASP A 72 2.38 4.59 13.96
CA ASP A 72 1.72 5.61 14.78
C ASP A 72 1.69 6.94 14.04
N LEU A 73 0.50 7.40 13.66
CA LEU A 73 0.32 8.65 12.90
C LEU A 73 0.58 9.90 13.73
N SER A 74 0.60 9.79 15.05
CA SER A 74 0.86 10.94 15.94
C SER A 74 2.32 11.37 15.88
N HIS A 75 3.23 10.43 15.62
CA HIS A 75 4.68 10.65 15.67
C HIS A 75 5.45 10.12 14.44
N GLY A 76 4.78 9.40 13.52
CA GLY A 76 5.37 8.81 12.32
C GLY A 76 6.25 7.59 12.58
N ARG A 77 6.11 6.91 13.73
CA ARG A 77 6.97 5.77 14.10
C ARG A 77 6.35 4.45 13.65
N THR A 78 7.15 3.59 13.02
CA THR A 78 6.78 2.18 12.80
C THR A 78 6.75 1.44 14.14
N LEU A 79 5.59 0.89 14.48
CA LEU A 79 5.35 0.13 15.71
C LEU A 79 5.61 -1.37 15.52
N ALA A 80 5.24 -1.90 14.34
CA ALA A 80 5.42 -3.29 13.96
C ALA A 80 5.67 -3.39 12.45
N ALA A 81 6.38 -4.43 12.03
CA ALA A 81 6.66 -4.71 10.63
C ALA A 81 6.68 -6.22 10.37
N LYS A 82 6.02 -6.66 9.31
CA LYS A 82 5.91 -8.09 8.98
C LYS A 82 5.91 -8.31 7.47
N GLY A 83 6.64 -9.33 7.04
CA GLY A 83 6.68 -9.77 5.65
C GLY A 83 5.99 -11.11 5.47
N ILE A 84 5.15 -11.24 4.45
CA ILE A 84 4.47 -12.48 4.07
C ILE A 84 4.74 -12.82 2.61
N MET A 85 4.54 -14.08 2.23
CA MET A 85 4.56 -14.47 0.81
C MET A 85 3.29 -13.93 0.13
N ASN A 86 3.43 -13.41 -1.09
CA ASN A 86 2.27 -13.00 -1.87
C ASN A 86 1.46 -14.25 -2.27
N PRO A 87 0.20 -14.43 -1.82
CA PRO A 87 -0.59 -15.64 -2.07
C PRO A 87 -0.90 -15.85 -3.56
N GLN A 88 -0.81 -14.81 -4.37
CA GLN A 88 -0.98 -14.88 -5.82
C GLN A 88 0.10 -15.73 -6.53
N ILE A 89 1.19 -16.10 -5.83
CA ILE A 89 2.22 -17.01 -6.37
C ILE A 89 1.63 -18.34 -6.86
N SER A 90 0.51 -18.77 -6.28
CA SER A 90 -0.22 -19.98 -6.71
C SER A 90 -0.79 -19.89 -8.13
N TYR A 91 -0.92 -18.69 -8.71
CA TYR A 91 -1.42 -18.41 -10.06
C TYR A 91 -0.31 -18.00 -11.04
N GLY A 92 0.94 -17.97 -10.58
CA GLY A 92 2.07 -17.52 -11.39
C GLY A 92 3.19 -16.93 -10.53
N GLU A 93 4.42 -17.36 -10.80
CA GLU A 93 5.62 -16.85 -10.12
C GLU A 93 5.96 -15.42 -10.54
N ASP A 94 5.57 -15.01 -11.75
CA ASP A 94 5.85 -13.69 -12.32
C ASP A 94 4.57 -12.90 -12.67
N ILE A 95 4.76 -11.63 -13.04
CA ILE A 95 3.66 -10.73 -13.41
C ILE A 95 2.97 -11.18 -14.70
N VAL A 96 3.72 -11.66 -15.70
CA VAL A 96 3.19 -11.97 -17.05
C VAL A 96 2.24 -13.18 -17.01
N SER A 97 2.59 -14.21 -16.25
CA SER A 97 1.75 -15.37 -15.99
C SER A 97 0.44 -14.96 -15.31
N ARG A 98 0.50 -14.11 -14.27
CA ARG A 98 -0.71 -13.56 -13.62
C ARG A 98 -1.57 -12.74 -14.58
N ILE A 99 -0.97 -11.87 -15.41
CA ILE A 99 -1.72 -11.10 -16.42
C ILE A 99 -2.40 -12.04 -17.41
N THR A 100 -1.73 -13.11 -17.82
CA THR A 100 -2.28 -14.10 -18.77
C THR A 100 -3.48 -14.83 -18.16
N THR A 101 -3.37 -15.28 -16.91
CA THR A 101 -4.47 -15.86 -16.12
C THR A 101 -5.69 -14.93 -16.12
N VAL A 102 -5.53 -13.68 -15.69
CA VAL A 102 -6.63 -12.69 -15.66
C VAL A 102 -7.19 -12.39 -17.06
N THR A 103 -6.33 -12.37 -18.08
CA THR A 103 -6.75 -12.12 -19.46
C THR A 103 -7.63 -13.25 -20.00
N ASN A 104 -7.39 -14.48 -19.57
CA ASN A 104 -8.16 -15.65 -19.98
C ASN A 104 -9.46 -15.80 -19.18
N SER A 105 -9.53 -15.26 -17.97
CA SER A 105 -10.71 -15.36 -17.10
C SER A 105 -10.86 -14.14 -16.19
N SER A 106 -11.94 -13.37 -16.39
CA SER A 106 -12.29 -12.26 -15.50
C SER A 106 -12.59 -12.72 -14.07
N ALA A 107 -13.13 -13.93 -13.91
CA ALA A 107 -13.36 -14.54 -12.60
C ALA A 107 -12.05 -14.79 -11.84
N GLU A 108 -10.97 -15.17 -12.55
CA GLU A 108 -9.65 -15.32 -11.94
C GLU A 108 -9.04 -13.98 -11.53
N GLY A 109 -9.33 -12.90 -12.25
CA GLY A 109 -9.00 -11.53 -11.84
C GLY A 109 -9.60 -11.15 -10.49
N VAL A 110 -10.90 -11.39 -10.32
CA VAL A 110 -11.59 -11.16 -9.03
C VAL A 110 -10.97 -12.02 -7.93
N GLN A 111 -10.66 -13.29 -8.22
CA GLN A 111 -10.05 -14.19 -7.25
C GLN A 111 -8.63 -13.74 -6.84
N LEU A 112 -7.81 -13.27 -7.78
CA LEU A 112 -6.47 -12.75 -7.51
C LEU A 112 -6.49 -11.49 -6.67
N GLN A 113 -7.46 -10.59 -6.93
CA GLN A 113 -7.67 -9.39 -6.11
C GLN A 113 -8.07 -9.79 -4.69
N LYS A 114 -9.06 -10.68 -4.57
CA LYS A 114 -9.55 -11.18 -3.28
C LYS A 114 -8.44 -11.83 -2.44
N LEU A 115 -7.58 -12.65 -3.05
CA LEU A 115 -6.45 -13.27 -2.35
C LEU A 115 -5.49 -12.25 -1.73
N VAL A 116 -5.20 -11.16 -2.44
CA VAL A 116 -4.36 -10.09 -1.89
C VAL A 116 -5.07 -9.39 -0.74
N VAL A 117 -6.34 -9.01 -0.91
CA VAL A 117 -7.11 -8.33 0.12
C VAL A 117 -7.23 -9.16 1.39
N GLU A 118 -7.51 -10.46 1.27
CA GLU A 118 -7.54 -11.39 2.40
C GLU A 118 -6.19 -11.43 3.13
N ALA A 119 -5.08 -11.54 2.39
CA ALA A 119 -3.75 -11.52 2.98
C ALA A 119 -3.40 -10.17 3.64
N LEU A 120 -3.84 -9.04 3.08
CA LEU A 120 -3.64 -7.72 3.69
C LEU A 120 -4.46 -7.55 4.98
N ASN A 121 -5.69 -8.07 5.01
CA ASN A 121 -6.50 -8.09 6.22
C ASN A 121 -5.86 -8.93 7.32
N GLU A 122 -5.40 -10.15 7.00
CA GLU A 122 -4.68 -11.01 7.95
C GLU A 122 -3.39 -10.34 8.45
N LEU A 123 -2.61 -9.73 7.55
CA LEU A 123 -1.39 -8.99 7.88
C LEU A 123 -1.67 -7.82 8.83
N ALA A 124 -2.74 -7.06 8.60
CA ALA A 124 -3.12 -5.95 9.47
C ALA A 124 -3.55 -6.43 10.87
N VAL A 125 -4.29 -7.54 10.95
CA VAL A 125 -4.65 -8.17 12.24
C VAL A 125 -3.40 -8.62 13.00
N ASP A 126 -2.47 -9.30 12.32
CA ASP A 126 -1.23 -9.77 12.93
C ASP A 126 -0.37 -8.60 13.47
N LEU A 127 -0.23 -7.54 12.67
CA LEU A 127 0.53 -6.35 13.07
C LEU A 127 -0.11 -5.64 14.29
N CYS A 128 -1.44 -5.52 14.32
CA CYS A 128 -2.14 -4.94 15.47
C CYS A 128 -1.98 -5.80 16.73
N ALA A 129 -2.02 -7.13 16.59
CA ALA A 129 -1.85 -8.06 17.70
C ALA A 129 -0.46 -7.94 18.36
N GLU A 130 0.60 -7.67 17.59
CA GLU A 130 1.96 -7.48 18.12
C GLU A 130 2.09 -6.29 19.08
N VAL A 131 1.23 -5.28 18.94
CA VAL A 131 1.28 -4.04 19.73
C VAL A 131 0.07 -3.86 20.66
N GLY A 132 -0.85 -4.83 20.68
CA GLY A 132 -2.08 -4.76 21.46
C GLY A 132 -3.08 -3.69 20.99
N ALA A 133 -3.06 -3.36 19.70
CA ALA A 133 -4.00 -2.43 19.08
C ALA A 133 -5.19 -3.15 18.45
N ASN A 134 -6.24 -2.40 18.14
CA ASN A 134 -7.42 -2.89 17.43
C ASN A 134 -7.37 -2.51 15.94
N ILE A 135 -8.01 -3.31 15.09
CA ILE A 135 -7.99 -3.09 13.64
C ILE A 135 -8.70 -1.78 13.24
N GLU A 136 -9.72 -1.39 13.99
CA GLU A 136 -10.48 -0.14 13.81
C GLU A 136 -9.66 1.11 14.17
N GLU A 137 -8.49 0.96 14.79
CA GLU A 137 -7.55 2.06 15.05
C GLU A 137 -6.67 2.36 13.83
N ILE A 138 -6.67 1.51 12.80
CA ILE A 138 -6.05 1.80 11.50
C ILE A 138 -6.99 2.70 10.70
N VAL A 139 -6.63 3.97 10.56
CA VAL A 139 -7.51 5.02 10.00
C VAL A 139 -7.10 5.49 8.60
N GLU A 140 -5.91 5.09 8.14
CA GLU A 140 -5.40 5.35 6.79
C GLU A 140 -4.50 4.19 6.37
N ALA A 141 -4.50 3.84 5.08
CA ALA A 141 -3.55 2.91 4.51
C ALA A 141 -2.88 3.50 3.27
N VAL A 142 -1.63 3.14 3.03
CA VAL A 142 -0.89 3.42 1.80
C VAL A 142 -0.47 2.09 1.20
N VAL A 143 -0.78 1.86 -0.08
CA VAL A 143 -0.35 0.65 -0.80
C VAL A 143 0.47 1.06 -2.01
N VAL A 144 1.69 0.52 -2.10
CA VAL A 144 2.60 0.69 -3.24
C VAL A 144 2.93 -0.67 -3.83
N GLY A 145 3.40 -0.68 -5.07
CA GLY A 145 3.75 -1.89 -5.77
C GLY A 145 3.92 -1.59 -7.26
N ASN A 146 4.54 -2.52 -7.99
CA ASN A 146 4.67 -2.36 -9.43
C ASN A 146 3.29 -2.25 -10.08
N THR A 147 3.25 -1.70 -11.30
CA THR A 147 2.02 -1.36 -12.00
C THR A 147 1.05 -2.54 -12.10
N ALA A 148 1.52 -3.76 -12.31
CA ALA A 148 0.65 -4.92 -12.37
C ALA A 148 0.05 -5.30 -11.01
N MET A 149 0.86 -5.33 -9.95
CA MET A 149 0.37 -5.58 -8.59
C MET A 149 -0.63 -4.52 -8.15
N HIS A 150 -0.34 -3.25 -8.43
CA HIS A 150 -1.26 -2.13 -8.24
C HIS A 150 -2.61 -2.37 -8.92
N HIS A 151 -2.61 -2.73 -10.21
CA HIS A 151 -3.84 -2.94 -10.96
C HIS A 151 -4.62 -4.18 -10.47
N LEU A 152 -3.94 -5.27 -10.12
CA LEU A 152 -4.59 -6.46 -9.57
C LEU A 152 -5.26 -6.16 -8.22
N PHE A 153 -4.58 -5.42 -7.33
CA PHE A 153 -5.14 -5.01 -6.04
C PHE A 153 -6.41 -4.16 -6.19
N LEU A 154 -6.42 -3.26 -7.18
CA LEU A 154 -7.57 -2.39 -7.47
C LEU A 154 -8.64 -3.05 -8.35
N GLY A 155 -8.45 -4.29 -8.78
CA GLY A 155 -9.36 -4.95 -9.73
C GLY A 155 -9.42 -4.28 -11.11
N LEU A 156 -8.39 -3.54 -11.50
CA LEU A 156 -8.31 -2.84 -12.78
C LEU A 156 -7.89 -3.79 -13.92
N PRO A 157 -8.19 -3.46 -15.19
CA PRO A 157 -7.72 -4.22 -16.34
C PRO A 157 -6.19 -4.28 -16.38
N VAL A 158 -5.64 -5.47 -16.63
CA VAL A 158 -4.17 -5.69 -16.71
C VAL A 158 -3.68 -6.18 -18.07
N ARG A 159 -4.58 -6.59 -18.97
CA ARG A 159 -4.21 -7.18 -20.28
C ARG A 159 -3.22 -6.32 -21.05
N GLN A 160 -3.47 -5.02 -21.08
CA GLN A 160 -2.68 -4.03 -21.80
C GLN A 160 -1.26 -3.85 -21.25
N LEU A 161 -0.97 -4.33 -20.03
CA LEU A 161 0.39 -4.33 -19.46
C LEU A 161 1.28 -5.43 -20.07
N ALA A 162 0.69 -6.44 -20.73
CA ALA A 162 1.44 -7.50 -21.41
C ALA A 162 1.72 -7.20 -22.90
N TYR A 163 1.11 -6.17 -23.47
CA TYR A 163 1.24 -5.87 -24.91
C TYR A 163 1.63 -4.42 -25.14
N SER A 164 2.61 -4.21 -26.03
CA SER A 164 2.98 -2.87 -26.49
C SER A 164 1.73 -2.12 -26.99
N PRO A 165 1.50 -0.86 -26.57
CA PRO A 165 2.45 0.06 -25.92
C PRO A 165 2.53 0.02 -24.38
N PHE A 166 2.06 -1.03 -23.71
CA PHE A 166 2.20 -1.25 -22.25
C PHE A 166 1.60 -0.13 -21.37
N VAL A 167 0.44 0.39 -21.77
CA VAL A 167 -0.17 1.59 -21.16
C VAL A 167 -1.01 1.20 -19.94
N PRO A 168 -0.75 1.69 -18.72
CA PRO A 168 -1.60 1.41 -17.56
C PRO A 168 -3.00 2.01 -17.69
N ALA A 169 -3.98 1.43 -17.00
CA ALA A 169 -5.34 1.98 -16.94
C ALA A 169 -5.36 3.31 -16.17
N VAL A 170 -4.50 3.45 -15.18
CA VAL A 170 -4.35 4.66 -14.37
C VAL A 170 -2.87 4.95 -14.08
N SER A 171 -2.48 6.21 -14.24
CA SER A 171 -1.15 6.73 -13.91
C SER A 171 -1.16 7.77 -12.78
N GLN A 172 -2.34 8.22 -12.35
CA GLN A 172 -2.49 9.17 -11.25
C GLN A 172 -2.62 8.44 -9.91
N ALA A 173 -2.29 9.14 -8.82
CA ALA A 173 -2.58 8.65 -7.47
C ALA A 173 -4.10 8.57 -7.26
N LEU A 174 -4.54 7.61 -6.45
CA LEU A 174 -5.95 7.44 -6.11
C LEU A 174 -6.15 7.34 -4.60
N ASP A 175 -7.26 7.90 -4.14
CA ASP A 175 -7.79 7.71 -2.80
C ASP A 175 -9.09 6.92 -2.90
N ILE A 176 -9.12 5.72 -2.32
CA ILE A 176 -10.27 4.81 -2.40
C ILE A 176 -10.69 4.44 -0.99
N LYS A 177 -12.01 4.37 -0.72
CA LYS A 177 -12.47 3.89 0.60
C LYS A 177 -11.99 2.45 0.80
N ALA A 178 -11.38 2.17 1.95
CA ALA A 178 -10.81 0.87 2.24
C ALA A 178 -11.84 -0.27 2.10
N ARG A 179 -13.09 -0.01 2.53
CA ARG A 179 -14.23 -0.92 2.39
C ARG A 179 -14.57 -1.27 0.94
N ASP A 180 -14.36 -0.36 -0.01
CA ASP A 180 -14.67 -0.60 -1.43
C ASP A 180 -13.65 -1.57 -2.06
N LEU A 181 -12.48 -1.70 -1.44
CA LEU A 181 -11.46 -2.69 -1.80
C LEU A 181 -11.57 -3.99 -0.98
N GLY A 182 -12.44 -4.03 0.04
CA GLY A 182 -12.61 -5.17 0.94
C GLY A 182 -11.62 -5.20 2.11
N LEU A 183 -10.94 -4.09 2.42
CA LEU A 183 -10.10 -3.98 3.61
C LEU A 183 -10.94 -3.66 4.85
N HIS A 184 -10.68 -4.39 5.93
CA HIS A 184 -11.43 -4.33 7.19
C HIS A 184 -10.68 -3.50 8.24
N ILE A 185 -10.39 -2.23 7.91
CA ILE A 185 -9.83 -1.24 8.83
C ILE A 185 -10.94 -0.26 9.28
N ALA A 186 -10.62 0.91 9.85
CA ALA A 186 -11.65 1.85 10.29
C ALA A 186 -12.66 2.15 9.16
N SER A 187 -13.95 2.21 9.50
CA SER A 187 -15.03 2.11 8.50
C SER A 187 -15.01 3.19 7.42
N GLY A 188 -14.59 4.41 7.75
CA GLY A 188 -14.43 5.52 6.79
C GLY A 188 -13.02 5.70 6.25
N ALA A 189 -12.07 4.81 6.60
CA ALA A 189 -10.67 4.91 6.22
C ALA A 189 -10.48 4.86 4.70
N TYR A 190 -9.37 5.45 4.27
CA TYR A 190 -8.94 5.45 2.88
C TYR A 190 -7.69 4.60 2.69
N VAL A 191 -7.59 4.05 1.48
CA VAL A 191 -6.37 3.53 0.90
C VAL A 191 -5.88 4.54 -0.13
N HIS A 192 -4.69 5.07 0.12
CA HIS A 192 -3.96 5.87 -0.85
C HIS A 192 -3.03 4.96 -1.66
N VAL A 193 -3.12 5.04 -2.99
CA VAL A 193 -2.15 4.40 -3.90
C VAL A 193 -1.38 5.48 -4.65
N LEU A 194 -0.07 5.29 -4.73
CA LEU A 194 0.84 6.20 -5.43
C LEU A 194 0.65 6.10 -6.96
N PRO A 195 1.05 7.12 -7.72
CA PRO A 195 0.93 7.10 -9.18
C PRO A 195 1.84 6.05 -9.82
N ASN A 196 1.42 5.48 -10.95
CA ASN A 196 2.28 4.65 -11.80
C ASN A 196 2.91 5.51 -12.90
N ILE A 197 4.20 5.30 -13.17
CA ILE A 197 4.93 6.03 -14.23
C ILE A 197 4.66 5.39 -15.60
N ALA A 198 4.73 4.06 -15.69
CA ALA A 198 4.57 3.31 -16.95
C ALA A 198 4.12 1.86 -16.67
N GLY A 199 3.95 1.05 -17.71
CA GLY A 199 3.54 -0.35 -17.56
C GLY A 199 4.47 -1.21 -16.70
N PHE A 200 5.77 -0.89 -16.66
CA PHE A 200 6.79 -1.61 -15.89
C PHE A 200 7.50 -0.72 -14.85
N VAL A 201 7.01 0.49 -14.60
CA VAL A 201 7.55 1.38 -13.57
C VAL A 201 6.37 1.84 -12.73
N GLY A 202 6.21 1.22 -11.56
CA GLY A 202 5.04 1.38 -10.72
C GLY A 202 5.22 2.35 -9.56
N ALA A 203 4.22 2.29 -8.69
CA ALA A 203 4.11 3.10 -7.48
C ALA A 203 5.19 2.77 -6.43
N ASP A 204 5.71 1.54 -6.43
CA ASP A 204 6.88 1.13 -5.64
C ASP A 204 8.11 1.98 -5.93
N HIS A 205 8.44 2.14 -7.21
CA HIS A 205 9.59 2.97 -7.61
C HIS A 205 9.38 4.46 -7.26
N VAL A 206 8.15 4.95 -7.38
CA VAL A 206 7.82 6.31 -6.92
C VAL A 206 8.01 6.45 -5.41
N ALA A 207 7.61 5.43 -4.64
CA ALA A 207 7.81 5.40 -3.19
C ALA A 207 9.31 5.43 -2.84
N MET A 208 10.14 4.68 -3.56
CA MET A 208 11.60 4.70 -3.39
C MET A 208 12.18 6.10 -3.67
N LEU A 209 11.78 6.74 -4.77
CA LEU A 209 12.24 8.09 -5.10
C LEU A 209 11.83 9.14 -4.06
N LEU A 210 10.64 9.00 -3.47
CA LEU A 210 10.17 9.86 -2.38
C LEU A 210 10.95 9.61 -1.09
N ALA A 211 11.10 8.35 -0.70
CA ALA A 211 11.76 7.96 0.55
C ALA A 211 13.26 8.30 0.57
N THR A 212 13.92 8.25 -0.60
CA THR A 212 15.34 8.62 -0.75
C THR A 212 15.55 10.11 -0.95
N GLU A 213 14.47 10.89 -1.12
CA GLU A 213 14.51 12.29 -1.54
C GLU A 213 15.36 12.52 -2.80
N ALA A 214 15.49 11.49 -3.67
CA ALA A 214 16.35 11.54 -4.86
C ALA A 214 15.99 12.72 -5.76
N TRP A 215 14.70 13.09 -5.82
CA TRP A 215 14.20 14.23 -6.58
C TRP A 215 14.71 15.59 -6.08
N GLN A 216 15.20 15.68 -4.84
CA GLN A 216 15.80 16.89 -4.26
C GLN A 216 17.33 16.92 -4.36
N ALA A 217 17.95 15.85 -4.85
CA ALA A 217 19.39 15.74 -4.90
C ALA A 217 20.01 16.84 -5.78
N LYS A 218 21.15 17.36 -5.34
CA LYS A 218 21.92 18.35 -6.10
C LYS A 218 22.86 17.64 -7.07
N GLY A 219 22.86 18.08 -8.33
CA GLY A 219 23.68 17.51 -9.38
C GLY A 219 23.05 16.27 -10.03
N LEU A 220 23.86 15.55 -10.80
CA LEU A 220 23.43 14.35 -11.52
C LEU A 220 23.56 13.12 -10.61
N ILE A 221 22.45 12.45 -10.32
CA ILE A 221 22.45 11.21 -9.56
C ILE A 221 21.74 10.09 -10.32
N VAL A 222 22.06 8.86 -9.96
CA VAL A 222 21.35 7.66 -10.40
C VAL A 222 20.77 6.98 -9.17
N ALA A 223 19.45 6.79 -9.16
CA ALA A 223 18.75 5.97 -8.18
C ALA A 223 18.43 4.61 -8.80
N LEU A 224 18.65 3.53 -8.05
CA LEU A 224 18.48 2.15 -8.49
C LEU A 224 17.59 1.43 -7.49
N ASP A 225 16.47 0.90 -7.96
CA ASP A 225 15.73 -0.15 -7.26
C ASP A 225 16.10 -1.49 -7.88
N ILE A 226 16.64 -2.41 -7.08
CA ILE A 226 17.17 -3.69 -7.56
C ILE A 226 16.29 -4.80 -6.99
N GLY A 227 15.35 -5.27 -7.79
CA GLY A 227 14.59 -6.49 -7.54
C GLY A 227 14.60 -7.41 -8.76
N THR A 228 13.54 -8.22 -8.88
CA THR A 228 13.27 -9.05 -10.06
C THR A 228 13.29 -8.23 -11.36
N ASN A 229 12.71 -7.01 -11.31
CA ASN A 229 12.99 -5.95 -12.26
C ASN A 229 13.93 -4.93 -11.61
N THR A 230 14.71 -4.23 -12.43
CA THR A 230 15.53 -3.12 -11.97
C THR A 230 15.05 -1.84 -12.60
N GLU A 231 14.56 -0.95 -11.75
CA GLU A 231 14.15 0.39 -12.10
C GLU A 231 15.32 1.35 -11.86
N VAL A 232 15.67 2.11 -12.90
CA VAL A 232 16.79 3.05 -12.90
C VAL A 232 16.26 4.43 -13.18
N SER A 233 16.50 5.37 -12.27
CA SER A 233 16.20 6.79 -12.46
C SER A 233 17.47 7.62 -12.55
N LEU A 234 17.58 8.38 -13.63
CA LEU A 234 18.52 9.48 -13.75
C LEU A 234 17.84 10.76 -13.26
N VAL A 235 18.37 11.37 -12.21
CA VAL A 235 17.87 12.65 -11.68
C VAL A 235 18.88 13.75 -11.97
N ASN A 236 18.41 14.82 -12.59
CA ASN A 236 19.22 16.00 -12.91
C ASN A 236 18.43 17.26 -12.63
N ASN A 237 18.75 17.97 -11.54
CA ASN A 237 18.13 19.25 -11.17
C ASN A 237 16.58 19.21 -11.16
N GLY A 238 15.99 18.16 -10.58
CA GLY A 238 14.54 17.98 -10.48
C GLY A 238 13.88 17.31 -11.69
N GLU A 239 14.60 17.17 -12.82
CA GLU A 239 14.14 16.32 -13.92
C GLU A 239 14.50 14.86 -13.64
N ILE A 240 13.51 13.96 -13.78
CA ILE A 240 13.67 12.53 -13.52
C ILE A 240 13.32 11.76 -14.79
N THR A 241 14.27 11.00 -15.31
CA THR A 241 14.05 10.03 -16.39
C THR A 241 14.20 8.63 -15.84
N THR A 242 13.22 7.76 -16.08
CA THR A 242 13.20 6.40 -15.54
C THR A 242 13.08 5.36 -16.63
N VAL A 243 13.77 4.24 -16.45
CA VAL A 243 13.63 3.02 -17.26
C VAL A 243 13.51 1.81 -16.33
N SER A 244 12.88 0.73 -16.81
CA SER A 244 12.88 -0.57 -16.14
C SER A 244 13.56 -1.60 -17.04
N CYS A 245 14.31 -2.51 -16.44
CA CYS A 245 15.03 -3.59 -17.09
C CYS A 245 14.69 -4.92 -16.42
N ALA A 246 14.50 -5.97 -17.21
CA ALA A 246 14.37 -7.33 -16.70
C ALA A 246 15.76 -7.84 -16.26
N SER A 247 16.01 -7.84 -14.95
CA SER A 247 17.27 -8.30 -14.37
C SER A 247 17.24 -9.78 -13.98
N GLY A 248 16.03 -10.32 -13.72
CA GLY A 248 15.84 -11.68 -13.23
C GLY A 248 16.23 -11.83 -11.75
N PRO A 249 15.88 -12.96 -11.12
CA PRO A 249 15.95 -13.11 -9.66
C PRO A 249 17.35 -13.47 -9.14
N ALA A 250 18.42 -13.22 -9.89
CA ALA A 250 19.76 -13.67 -9.54
C ALA A 250 20.24 -13.11 -8.18
N PHE A 251 20.00 -11.81 -7.93
CA PHE A 251 20.31 -11.18 -6.63
C PHE A 251 19.37 -11.62 -5.49
N GLU A 252 18.24 -12.24 -5.82
CA GLU A 252 17.34 -12.88 -4.85
C GLU A 252 17.69 -14.36 -4.61
N GLY A 253 18.80 -14.84 -5.18
CA GLY A 253 19.24 -16.23 -5.12
C GLY A 253 18.50 -17.17 -6.08
N GLY A 254 17.61 -16.65 -6.94
CA GLY A 254 16.89 -17.42 -7.94
C GLY A 254 17.78 -17.88 -9.09
N HIS A 255 17.52 -19.08 -9.61
CA HIS A 255 18.26 -19.69 -10.74
C HIS A 255 19.78 -19.81 -10.55
N ILE A 256 20.28 -19.77 -9.32
CA ILE A 256 21.68 -20.04 -8.96
C ILE A 256 21.71 -21.35 -8.16
N LYS A 257 22.60 -22.28 -8.52
CA LYS A 257 22.63 -23.66 -7.98
C LYS A 257 22.59 -23.72 -6.45
N ASP A 258 23.44 -22.94 -5.81
CA ASP A 258 23.54 -22.81 -4.35
C ASP A 258 23.06 -21.42 -3.90
N GLY A 259 22.28 -20.74 -4.75
CA GLY A 259 21.71 -19.43 -4.46
C GLY A 259 20.60 -19.54 -3.43
N MET A 260 20.62 -18.64 -2.46
CA MET A 260 19.56 -18.53 -1.48
C MET A 260 19.34 -17.06 -1.11
N ARG A 261 18.15 -16.77 -0.63
CA ARG A 261 17.82 -15.45 -0.08
C ARG A 261 18.62 -15.19 1.19
N ALA A 262 18.72 -13.93 1.57
CA ALA A 262 19.20 -13.53 2.89
C ALA A 262 18.34 -14.17 3.98
N ALA A 263 18.91 -15.18 4.62
CA ALA A 263 18.30 -15.99 5.67
C ALA A 263 19.42 -16.63 6.51
N SER A 264 19.06 -17.22 7.64
CA SER A 264 20.02 -17.93 8.47
C SER A 264 20.78 -19.00 7.65
N GLY A 265 22.11 -18.92 7.65
CA GLY A 265 22.99 -19.80 6.88
C GLY A 265 23.44 -19.25 5.52
N ALA A 266 22.89 -18.13 5.05
CA ALA A 266 23.36 -17.47 3.84
C ALA A 266 24.78 -16.88 4.03
N ILE A 267 25.63 -17.00 3.01
CA ILE A 267 26.97 -16.40 2.99
C ILE A 267 26.85 -14.95 2.49
N GLU A 268 27.05 -13.98 3.39
CA GLU A 268 26.96 -12.55 3.06
C GLU A 268 28.31 -11.88 2.73
N ARG A 269 29.43 -12.55 2.99
CA ARG A 269 30.78 -12.06 2.68
C ARG A 269 31.77 -13.19 2.42
N LEU A 270 32.64 -13.00 1.43
CA LEU A 270 33.81 -13.83 1.13
C LEU A 270 35.10 -13.00 1.28
#